data_AF-A0A6P4CFB7-F1
#
_entry.id   AF-A0A6P4CFB7-F1
#
_cell.length_a   1.000
_cell.length_b   1.000
_cell.length_c   1.000
_cell.angle_alpha   90.00
_cell.angle_beta   90.00
_cell.angle_gamma   90.00
#
_symmetry.space_group_name_H-M   'P 1'
#
loop_
_entity.id
_entity.type
_entity.pdbx_description
1 polymer ?
#
loop_
_entity_poly.entity_id
_entity_poly.type
_entity_poly.pdbx_seq_one_letter_code
_entity_poly.pdbx_strand_id
1 'polypeptide(L)'
;MEALTSLKVPFQAFSSSSRPRSWITPIQMNVSTRNPFFSFSVRAQVESTEGSATIAATSAESVVEALKVKEWEVGMFQDEVAASQGIRIRRRPPTGPPLHYVGPFEFRLQNEGNTPRNILEEIVWNKDVEVSQLKERKPLISLKKDLQNAPPRRDFIGALRAANERTGLPGLIAEVKKASPSRGVLRENFDPVEIAQAYERGGAACLSVLTDQKYFKGCFENLELIRKAGVKCPLLCKEFIIDAWQLYYARIKGADAVLLIAAVLPDLDIKYMIKICKILGLAALVEVHDEKEFDRVLGIEGIELIGINNRNLETFEVDIANTKKLLEGERGKIVRERNIIMVGESGLFTPNDIAYVQEAGVKAVLVGESIVKQNDPGKGITSLFGKDISLS
;
A
#
# COMPACT_ATOMS: atom_id res chain seq x y z
N MET A 1 -34.29 -57.86 11.67
CA MET A 1 -35.44 -58.79 11.75
C MET A 1 -36.63 -57.93 12.10
N GLU A 2 -37.34 -57.36 11.13
CA GLU A 2 -38.30 -57.93 10.18
C GLU A 2 -39.66 -57.31 10.53
N ALA A 3 -40.12 -56.41 9.67
CA ALA A 3 -41.50 -55.92 9.66
C ALA A 3 -41.94 -55.74 8.21
N LEU A 4 -42.57 -56.82 7.75
CA LEU A 4 -43.52 -57.05 6.67
C LEU A 4 -44.38 -55.85 6.16
N THR A 5 -44.34 -55.69 4.83
CA THR A 5 -45.44 -55.58 3.84
C THR A 5 -46.47 -54.42 3.77
N SER A 6 -46.53 -53.86 2.54
CA SER A 6 -47.71 -53.79 1.63
C SER A 6 -48.54 -52.49 1.49
N LEU A 7 -48.31 -51.83 0.34
CA LEU A 7 -49.25 -51.30 -0.68
C LEU A 7 -50.48 -50.46 -0.28
N LYS A 8 -50.57 -49.25 -0.87
CA LYS A 8 -51.70 -48.78 -1.71
C LYS A 8 -51.38 -47.45 -2.44
N VAL A 9 -51.72 -47.40 -3.72
CA VAL A 9 -51.71 -46.24 -4.66
C VAL A 9 -53.20 -45.95 -4.99
N PRO A 10 -53.67 -44.69 -5.23
CA PRO A 10 -53.69 -44.16 -6.61
C PRO A 10 -53.57 -42.62 -6.80
N PHE A 11 -52.94 -42.26 -7.92
CA PHE A 11 -53.24 -41.19 -8.90
C PHE A 11 -54.05 -39.93 -8.50
N GLN A 12 -53.48 -38.76 -8.86
CA GLN A 12 -54.15 -37.82 -9.76
C GLN A 12 -53.16 -36.90 -10.50
N ALA A 13 -53.40 -36.76 -11.80
CA ALA A 13 -52.62 -36.00 -12.77
C ALA A 13 -53.11 -34.54 -12.85
N PHE A 14 -52.22 -33.61 -13.18
CA PHE A 14 -52.60 -32.40 -13.92
C PHE A 14 -51.53 -32.00 -14.94
N SER A 15 -52.07 -31.41 -15.99
CA SER A 15 -51.64 -31.39 -17.38
C SER A 15 -50.67 -30.28 -17.74
N SER A 16 -49.88 -30.57 -18.77
CA SER A 16 -49.11 -29.64 -19.61
C SER A 16 -49.95 -28.54 -20.27
N SER A 17 -49.41 -27.32 -20.35
CA SER A 17 -49.67 -26.43 -21.49
C SER A 17 -48.54 -25.43 -21.75
N SER A 18 -47.92 -25.60 -22.93
CA SER A 18 -47.53 -24.56 -23.90
C SER A 18 -46.85 -23.27 -23.44
N ARG A 19 -45.53 -23.17 -23.69
CA ARG A 19 -44.85 -21.90 -24.01
C ARG A 19 -44.74 -21.74 -25.53
N PRO A 20 -45.11 -20.60 -26.13
CA PRO A 20 -44.93 -20.39 -27.56
C PRO A 20 -43.49 -19.96 -27.88
N ARG A 21 -43.05 -20.36 -29.09
CA ARG A 21 -41.79 -19.99 -29.75
C ARG A 21 -41.91 -18.66 -30.50
N SER A 22 -40.74 -18.04 -30.64
CA SER A 22 -40.21 -17.21 -31.74
C SER A 22 -40.94 -15.94 -32.15
N TRP A 23 -40.22 -14.82 -32.11
CA TRP A 23 -39.90 -14.05 -33.32
C TRP A 23 -38.41 -13.68 -33.29
N ILE A 24 -37.66 -14.21 -34.25
CA ILE A 24 -36.31 -13.78 -34.65
C ILE A 24 -36.50 -13.12 -36.00
N THR A 25 -36.05 -11.87 -36.15
CA THR A 25 -35.55 -11.38 -37.44
C THR A 25 -34.36 -10.45 -37.20
N PRO A 26 -33.39 -10.42 -38.12
CA PRO A 26 -32.01 -10.00 -37.87
C PRO A 26 -31.78 -8.56 -38.33
N ILE A 27 -30.92 -7.81 -37.63
CA ILE A 27 -30.38 -6.56 -38.16
C ILE A 27 -28.86 -6.53 -37.97
N GLN A 28 -28.21 -6.73 -39.12
CA GLN A 28 -26.90 -6.27 -39.58
C GLN A 28 -25.83 -5.90 -38.56
N MET A 29 -24.74 -6.66 -38.64
CA MET A 29 -23.38 -6.19 -38.36
C MET A 29 -23.12 -4.88 -39.09
N ASN A 30 -22.75 -3.84 -38.34
CA ASN A 30 -21.96 -2.75 -38.89
C ASN A 30 -20.80 -2.49 -37.93
N VAL A 31 -19.62 -2.96 -38.35
CA VAL A 31 -18.34 -2.66 -37.69
C VAL A 31 -18.03 -1.20 -38.00
N SER A 32 -18.20 -0.32 -37.01
CA SER A 32 -17.68 1.04 -37.05
C SER A 32 -16.76 1.25 -35.85
N THR A 33 -15.52 0.81 -36.01
CA THR A 33 -14.38 1.22 -35.19
C THR A 33 -14.08 2.69 -35.46
N ARG A 34 -14.34 3.59 -34.50
CA ARG A 34 -13.72 4.92 -34.43
C ARG A 34 -13.42 5.29 -32.98
N ASN A 35 -12.21 4.94 -32.54
CA ASN A 35 -11.51 5.65 -31.47
C ASN A 35 -10.95 6.96 -32.05
N PRO A 36 -11.04 8.11 -31.35
CA PRO A 36 -10.23 9.27 -31.68
C PRO A 36 -8.85 9.08 -31.04
N PHE A 37 -7.96 8.36 -31.72
CA PHE A 37 -6.53 8.48 -31.48
C PHE A 37 -6.09 9.81 -32.11
N PHE A 38 -5.65 10.76 -31.27
CA PHE A 38 -4.83 11.87 -31.72
C PHE A 38 -3.50 11.30 -32.23
N SER A 39 -3.44 11.05 -33.54
CA SER A 39 -2.21 10.75 -34.27
C SER A 39 -1.56 12.09 -34.67
N PHE A 40 -0.54 12.51 -33.94
CA PHE A 40 0.42 13.48 -34.47
C PHE A 40 1.28 12.77 -35.53
N SER A 41 0.93 12.93 -36.81
CA SER A 41 1.83 12.61 -37.92
C SER A 41 2.74 13.82 -38.15
N VAL A 42 4.00 13.72 -37.76
CA VAL A 42 5.05 14.64 -38.24
C VAL A 42 5.43 14.18 -39.64
N ARG A 43 4.98 14.94 -40.63
CA ARG A 43 5.35 14.79 -42.03
C ARG A 43 6.76 15.38 -42.19
N ALA A 44 7.79 14.55 -42.27
CA ALA A 44 9.11 14.99 -42.68
C ALA A 44 9.06 15.31 -44.18
N GLN A 45 9.12 16.60 -44.54
CA GLN A 45 9.51 17.00 -45.89
C GLN A 45 11.00 16.71 -46.03
N VAL A 46 11.35 15.79 -46.93
CA VAL A 46 12.73 15.62 -47.38
C VAL A 46 12.92 16.60 -48.52
N GLU A 47 13.54 17.73 -48.21
CA GLU A 47 14.11 18.63 -49.20
C GLU A 47 15.54 18.15 -49.47
N SER A 48 15.79 17.72 -50.71
CA SER A 48 17.08 17.19 -51.15
C SER A 48 18.03 18.34 -51.47
N THR A 49 19.03 18.53 -50.63
CA THR A 49 20.29 19.21 -51.03
C THR A 49 21.46 18.34 -50.61
N GLU A 50 22.25 17.95 -51.61
CA GLU A 50 23.45 17.14 -51.48
C GLU A 50 24.46 17.83 -50.56
N GLY A 51 24.90 17.13 -49.52
CA GLY A 51 25.92 17.64 -48.60
C GLY A 51 26.26 16.62 -47.52
N SER A 52 27.25 15.76 -47.82
CA SER A 52 28.06 14.97 -46.88
C SER A 52 27.37 14.48 -45.60
N ALA A 53 26.81 13.26 -45.65
CA ALA A 53 26.34 12.56 -44.46
C ALA A 53 27.53 12.13 -43.59
N THR A 54 27.90 12.97 -42.63
CA THR A 54 28.63 12.51 -41.45
C THR A 54 27.62 11.79 -40.56
N ILE A 55 27.62 10.46 -40.58
CA ILE A 55 26.85 9.67 -39.62
C ILE A 55 27.52 9.87 -38.25
N ALA A 56 27.04 10.86 -37.50
CA ALA A 56 27.39 10.99 -36.09
C ALA A 56 26.79 9.79 -35.36
N ALA A 57 27.63 8.83 -35.01
CA ALA A 57 27.28 7.81 -34.03
C ALA A 57 26.95 8.54 -32.72
N THR A 58 25.66 8.70 -32.44
CA THR A 58 25.22 9.10 -31.11
C THR A 58 25.66 7.98 -30.19
N SER A 59 26.68 8.23 -29.37
CA SER A 59 27.18 7.24 -28.42
C SER A 59 26.04 6.85 -27.49
N ALA A 60 25.99 5.59 -27.07
CA ALA A 60 25.00 5.12 -26.09
C ALA A 60 24.97 6.01 -24.83
N GLU A 61 26.11 6.61 -24.49
CA GLU A 61 26.25 7.60 -23.41
C GLU A 61 25.40 8.87 -23.63
N SER A 62 25.35 9.42 -24.85
CA SER A 62 24.55 10.61 -25.17
C SER A 62 23.05 10.39 -25.04
N VAL A 63 22.58 9.16 -25.35
CA VAL A 63 21.16 8.78 -25.22
C VAL A 63 20.80 8.54 -23.76
N VAL A 64 21.68 7.88 -23.00
CA VAL A 64 21.53 7.70 -21.55
C VAL A 64 21.50 9.04 -20.83
N GLU A 65 22.34 9.99 -21.21
CA GLU A 65 22.38 11.31 -20.60
C GLU A 65 21.11 12.12 -20.92
N ALA A 66 20.63 12.07 -22.17
CA ALA A 66 19.37 12.71 -22.55
C ALA A 66 18.14 12.10 -21.84
N LEU A 67 18.14 10.80 -21.57
CA LEU A 67 17.09 10.13 -20.80
C LEU A 67 17.11 10.56 -19.33
N LYS A 68 18.29 10.66 -18.71
CA LYS A 68 18.43 11.17 -17.33
C LYS A 68 17.91 12.60 -17.19
N VAL A 69 18.19 13.47 -18.16
CA VAL A 69 17.69 14.86 -18.16
C VAL A 69 16.16 14.89 -18.23
N LYS A 70 15.53 14.07 -19.06
CA LYS A 70 14.06 13.98 -19.11
C LYS A 70 13.45 13.41 -17.83
N GLU A 71 14.05 12.36 -17.27
CA GLU A 71 13.61 11.81 -15.98
C GLU A 71 13.72 12.82 -14.84
N TRP A 72 14.76 13.66 -14.90
CA TRP A 72 14.97 14.77 -13.99
C TRP A 72 13.90 15.86 -14.12
N GLU A 73 13.61 16.34 -15.34
CA GLU A 73 12.57 17.34 -15.61
C GLU A 73 11.18 16.85 -15.13
N VAL A 74 10.85 15.58 -15.38
CA VAL A 74 9.60 14.97 -14.90
C VAL A 74 9.57 14.93 -13.36
N GLY A 75 10.70 14.62 -12.72
CA GLY A 75 10.83 14.64 -11.27
C GLY A 75 10.59 16.03 -10.67
N MET A 76 11.15 17.09 -11.28
CA MET A 76 10.92 18.46 -10.84
C MET A 76 9.45 18.86 -10.92
N PHE A 77 8.76 18.50 -12.01
CA PHE A 77 7.33 18.77 -12.14
C PHE A 77 6.49 18.04 -11.08
N GLN A 78 6.87 16.81 -10.73
CA GLN A 78 6.23 16.06 -9.65
C GLN A 78 6.40 16.74 -8.29
N ASP A 79 7.59 17.29 -8.01
CA ASP A 79 7.86 18.02 -6.76
C ASP A 79 7.07 19.34 -6.68
N GLU A 80 6.87 20.05 -7.79
CA GLU A 80 6.01 21.25 -7.83
C GLU A 80 4.54 20.92 -7.54
N VAL A 81 4.02 19.86 -8.15
CA VAL A 81 2.65 19.37 -7.88
C VAL A 81 2.53 18.97 -6.41
N ALA A 82 3.51 18.25 -5.88
CA ALA A 82 3.55 17.85 -4.47
C ALA A 82 3.52 19.08 -3.55
N ALA A 83 4.36 20.08 -3.83
CA ALA A 83 4.41 21.32 -3.06
C ALA A 83 3.09 22.09 -3.08
N SER A 84 2.40 22.15 -4.23
CA SER A 84 1.07 22.77 -4.34
C SER A 84 0.00 22.08 -3.50
N GLN A 85 0.19 20.78 -3.23
CA GLN A 85 -0.65 19.97 -2.34
C GLN A 85 -0.21 20.03 -0.87
N GLY A 86 0.79 20.87 -0.55
CA GLY A 86 1.33 20.99 0.81
C GLY A 86 2.20 19.81 1.24
N ILE A 87 2.56 18.90 0.33
CA ILE A 87 3.50 17.81 0.61
C ILE A 87 4.87 18.44 0.83
N ARG A 88 5.42 18.20 2.02
CA ARG A 88 6.74 18.71 2.38
C ARG A 88 7.84 17.72 2.05
N ILE A 89 7.58 16.41 2.03
CA ILE A 89 8.64 15.41 1.84
C ILE A 89 9.03 15.35 0.37
N ARG A 90 10.28 15.71 0.07
CA ARG A 90 10.83 15.60 -1.28
C ARG A 90 11.21 14.16 -1.56
N ARG A 91 10.89 13.65 -2.74
CA ARG A 91 11.26 12.28 -3.10
C ARG A 91 12.69 12.14 -3.60
N ARG A 92 13.27 13.25 -4.07
CA ARG A 92 14.63 13.34 -4.60
C ARG A 92 15.34 14.61 -4.12
N PRO A 93 16.68 14.64 -4.17
CA PRO A 93 17.44 15.86 -3.94
C PRO A 93 17.10 16.91 -5.02
N PRO A 94 16.86 18.21 -4.71
CA PRO A 94 16.39 19.20 -5.69
C PRO A 94 17.40 19.62 -6.75
N THR A 95 18.70 19.46 -6.51
CA THR A 95 19.75 19.86 -7.45
C THR A 95 20.45 18.64 -8.07
N GLY A 96 19.88 17.46 -7.90
CA GLY A 96 20.40 16.20 -8.41
C GLY A 96 21.40 15.56 -7.44
N PRO A 97 21.92 14.37 -7.77
CA PRO A 97 23.10 13.89 -7.07
C PRO A 97 24.19 14.97 -7.16
N PRO A 98 24.96 15.23 -6.10
CA PRO A 98 25.93 16.32 -6.03
C PRO A 98 27.12 16.06 -6.97
N LEU A 99 26.91 16.21 -8.28
CA LEU A 99 27.87 15.94 -9.34
C LEU A 99 27.84 17.13 -10.30
N HIS A 100 28.72 18.10 -10.05
CA HIS A 100 29.13 19.06 -11.07
C HIS A 100 30.48 18.61 -11.62
N TYR A 101 30.51 18.28 -12.91
CA TYR A 101 31.74 17.98 -13.62
C TYR A 101 32.47 19.29 -13.94
N VAL A 102 33.70 19.45 -13.44
CA VAL A 102 34.58 20.56 -13.80
C VAL A 102 35.91 19.99 -14.31
N GLY A 103 35.93 19.58 -15.58
CA GLY A 103 37.09 18.92 -16.18
C GLY A 103 37.37 17.54 -15.55
N PRO A 104 38.63 17.18 -15.23
CA PRO A 104 38.97 15.87 -14.66
C PRO A 104 38.71 15.76 -13.15
N PHE A 105 38.09 16.76 -12.52
CA PHE A 105 37.88 16.81 -11.07
C PHE A 105 36.39 16.76 -10.72
N GLU A 106 36.07 15.94 -9.71
CA GLU A 106 34.76 15.88 -9.08
C GLU A 106 34.70 16.92 -7.95
N PHE A 107 33.83 17.93 -8.08
CA PHE A 107 33.63 18.93 -7.03
C PHE A 107 32.27 18.73 -6.35
N ARG A 108 32.27 18.53 -5.01
CA ARG A 108 31.05 18.50 -4.18
C ARG A 108 30.86 19.83 -3.48
N LEU A 109 29.99 20.68 -4.01
CA LEU A 109 29.42 21.76 -3.22
C LEU A 109 28.25 21.16 -2.43
N GLN A 110 28.41 21.01 -1.11
CA GLN A 110 27.27 20.76 -0.23
C GLN A 110 26.38 22.00 -0.26
N ASN A 111 25.29 21.94 -1.01
CA ASN A 111 24.23 22.93 -0.94
C ASN A 111 23.27 22.49 0.18
N GLU A 112 22.92 23.37 1.12
CA GLU A 112 21.96 23.07 2.21
C GLU A 112 20.61 22.57 1.65
N GLY A 113 20.26 22.97 0.43
CA GLY A 113 19.07 22.48 -0.26
C GLY A 113 19.12 21.00 -0.65
N ASN A 114 20.30 20.37 -0.70
CA ASN A 114 20.51 19.01 -1.21
C ASN A 114 20.76 17.96 -0.11
N THR A 115 20.40 18.27 1.13
CA THR A 115 20.37 17.33 2.24
C THR A 115 18.93 17.04 2.67
N PRO A 116 18.62 15.82 3.16
CA PRO A 116 17.31 15.52 3.70
C PRO A 116 17.00 16.39 4.92
N ARG A 117 15.80 16.98 4.96
CA ARG A 117 15.39 17.86 6.07
C ARG A 117 14.89 17.10 7.31
N ASN A 118 14.42 15.88 7.13
CA ASN A 118 13.97 15.00 8.21
C ASN A 118 14.22 13.54 7.83
N ILE A 119 14.01 12.64 8.80
CA ILE A 119 14.29 11.21 8.62
C ILE A 119 13.41 10.58 7.53
N LEU A 120 12.16 11.03 7.37
CA LEU A 120 11.27 10.46 6.37
C LEU A 120 11.77 10.81 4.96
N GLU A 121 12.19 12.05 4.75
CA GLU A 121 12.82 12.49 3.51
C GLU A 121 14.11 11.70 3.21
N GLU A 122 14.93 11.44 4.23
CA GLU A 122 16.14 10.61 4.08
C GLU A 122 15.78 9.18 3.66
N ILE A 123 14.78 8.57 4.32
CA ILE A 123 14.31 7.22 4.01
C ILE A 123 13.83 7.15 2.56
N VAL A 124 13.01 8.12 2.14
CA VAL A 124 12.43 8.16 0.79
C VAL A 124 13.51 8.32 -0.27
N TRP A 125 14.54 9.15 -0.05
CA TRP A 125 15.64 9.31 -1.00
C TRP A 125 16.44 8.02 -1.17
N ASN A 126 16.72 7.32 -0.06
CA ASN A 126 17.37 6.01 -0.13
C ASN A 126 16.48 4.98 -0.83
N LYS A 127 15.16 5.06 -0.63
CA LYS A 127 14.20 4.17 -1.28
C LYS A 127 14.16 4.37 -2.80
N ASP A 128 14.27 5.60 -3.30
CA ASP A 128 14.32 5.88 -4.74
C ASP A 128 15.52 5.18 -5.40
N VAL A 129 16.69 5.24 -4.75
CA VAL A 129 17.89 4.54 -5.20
C VAL A 129 17.72 3.02 -5.13
N GLU A 130 17.23 2.51 -3.99
CA GLU A 130 17.00 1.07 -3.77
C GLU A 130 16.03 0.49 -4.81
N VAL A 131 14.88 1.13 -5.01
CA VAL A 131 13.84 0.69 -5.94
C VAL A 131 14.35 0.72 -7.37
N SER A 132 15.16 1.72 -7.75
CA SER A 132 15.79 1.77 -9.08
C SER A 132 16.69 0.57 -9.32
N GLN A 133 17.57 0.23 -8.36
CA GLN A 133 18.42 -0.95 -8.44
C GLN A 133 17.63 -2.27 -8.49
N LEU A 134 16.54 -2.36 -7.71
CA LEU A 134 15.67 -3.53 -7.72
C LEU A 134 14.92 -3.68 -9.05
N LYS A 135 14.48 -2.57 -9.66
CA LYS A 135 13.85 -2.55 -10.99
C LYS A 135 14.80 -3.01 -12.08
N GLU A 136 16.06 -2.60 -12.03
CA GLU A 136 17.10 -3.06 -12.97
C GLU A 136 17.33 -4.57 -12.85
N ARG A 137 17.46 -5.07 -11.61
CA ARG A 137 17.67 -6.51 -11.36
C ARG A 137 16.45 -7.35 -11.69
N LYS A 138 15.24 -6.83 -11.43
CA LYS A 138 13.97 -7.54 -11.63
C LYS A 138 12.93 -6.62 -12.27
N PRO A 139 12.94 -6.46 -13.60
CA PRO A 139 12.04 -5.53 -14.30
C PRO A 139 10.57 -5.91 -14.14
N LEU A 140 9.66 -4.93 -14.25
CA LEU A 140 8.23 -5.12 -14.03
C LEU A 140 7.61 -6.26 -14.88
N ILE A 141 8.11 -6.46 -16.11
CA ILE A 141 7.67 -7.56 -16.99
C ILE A 141 7.90 -8.94 -16.36
N SER A 142 8.97 -9.11 -15.59
CA SER A 142 9.27 -10.35 -14.88
C SER A 142 8.30 -10.56 -13.71
N LEU A 143 8.01 -9.50 -12.94
CA LEU A 143 7.04 -9.56 -11.85
C LEU A 143 5.64 -9.94 -12.31
N LYS A 144 5.22 -9.47 -13.50
CA LYS A 144 3.92 -9.83 -14.08
C LYS A 144 3.81 -11.32 -14.38
N LYS A 145 4.91 -12.00 -14.74
CA LYS A 145 4.93 -13.46 -14.91
C LYS A 145 4.81 -14.15 -13.56
N ASP A 146 5.58 -13.71 -12.58
CA ASP A 146 5.55 -14.27 -11.22
C ASP A 146 4.19 -14.11 -10.53
N LEU A 147 3.43 -13.07 -10.90
CA LEU A 147 2.08 -12.82 -10.40
C LEU A 147 1.12 -13.98 -10.64
N GLN A 148 1.34 -14.78 -11.70
CA GLN A 148 0.54 -15.98 -11.98
C GLN A 148 0.67 -17.05 -10.87
N ASN A 149 1.80 -17.05 -10.18
CA ASN A 149 2.10 -17.98 -9.09
C ASN A 149 1.94 -17.33 -7.71
N ALA A 150 1.40 -16.10 -7.64
CA ALA A 150 1.21 -15.40 -6.38
C ALA A 150 0.19 -16.15 -5.49
N PRO A 151 0.38 -16.17 -4.16
CA PRO A 151 -0.51 -16.89 -3.26
C PRO A 151 -1.94 -16.33 -3.33
N PRO A 152 -2.97 -17.11 -2.98
CA PRO A 152 -4.36 -16.62 -2.96
C PRO A 152 -4.51 -15.36 -2.12
N ARG A 153 -5.31 -14.41 -2.61
CA ARG A 153 -5.63 -13.17 -1.89
C ARG A 153 -6.43 -13.46 -0.63
N ARG A 154 -6.15 -12.72 0.45
CA ARG A 154 -6.98 -12.69 1.65
C ARG A 154 -7.60 -11.32 1.82
N ASP A 155 -8.83 -11.28 2.31
CA ASP A 155 -9.57 -10.03 2.48
C ASP A 155 -9.10 -9.29 3.74
N PHE A 156 -8.16 -8.37 3.57
CA PHE A 156 -7.60 -7.57 4.65
C PHE A 156 -8.65 -6.68 5.34
N ILE A 157 -9.48 -5.98 4.55
CA ILE A 157 -10.52 -5.08 5.07
C ILE A 157 -11.63 -5.90 5.73
N GLY A 158 -12.05 -7.00 5.09
CA GLY A 158 -13.04 -7.93 5.65
C GLY A 158 -12.61 -8.53 6.98
N ALA A 159 -11.33 -8.90 7.13
CA ALA A 159 -10.80 -9.41 8.39
C ALA A 159 -10.88 -8.39 9.53
N LEU A 160 -10.60 -7.11 9.25
CA LEU A 160 -10.76 -6.03 10.23
C LEU A 160 -12.23 -5.82 10.63
N ARG A 161 -13.15 -5.81 9.66
CA ARG A 161 -14.59 -5.70 9.93
C ARG A 161 -15.09 -6.86 10.78
N ALA A 162 -14.76 -8.09 10.40
CA ALA A 162 -15.18 -9.30 11.11
C ALA A 162 -14.65 -9.32 12.55
N ALA A 163 -13.39 -8.89 12.78
CA ALA A 163 -12.84 -8.78 14.12
C ALA A 163 -13.57 -7.73 14.97
N ASN A 164 -13.88 -6.57 14.37
CA ASN A 164 -14.61 -5.50 15.05
C ASN A 164 -16.04 -5.91 15.41
N GLU A 165 -16.76 -6.53 14.48
CA GLU A 165 -18.13 -7.02 14.69
C GLU A 165 -18.19 -8.13 15.75
N ARG A 166 -17.21 -9.04 15.75
CA ARG A 166 -17.14 -10.16 16.70
C ARG A 166 -16.87 -9.72 18.14
N THR A 167 -15.98 -8.75 18.33
CA THR A 167 -15.46 -8.40 19.67
C THR A 167 -16.04 -7.12 20.25
N GLY A 168 -16.66 -6.29 19.41
CA GLY A 168 -17.05 -4.92 19.74
C GLY A 168 -15.85 -3.98 19.98
N LEU A 169 -14.63 -4.39 19.64
CA LEU A 169 -13.39 -3.62 19.81
C LEU A 169 -12.74 -3.34 18.46
N PRO A 170 -11.80 -2.37 18.35
CA PRO A 170 -11.03 -2.18 17.13
C PRO A 170 -10.27 -3.46 16.72
N GLY A 171 -10.32 -3.84 15.44
CA GLY A 171 -9.54 -4.96 14.92
C GLY A 171 -8.03 -4.68 15.01
N LEU A 172 -7.26 -5.63 15.55
CA LEU A 172 -5.81 -5.48 15.71
C LEU A 172 -5.05 -5.82 14.41
N ILE A 173 -4.25 -4.87 13.93
CA ILE A 173 -3.16 -5.08 12.98
C ILE A 173 -1.87 -5.16 13.82
N ALA A 174 -1.40 -6.38 14.09
CA ALA A 174 -0.20 -6.59 14.91
C ALA A 174 1.07 -6.48 14.07
N GLU A 175 2.02 -5.64 14.50
CA GLU A 175 3.21 -5.33 13.71
C GLU A 175 4.42 -6.21 14.05
N VAL A 176 4.89 -6.97 13.07
CA VAL A 176 6.10 -7.77 13.09
C VAL A 176 7.29 -6.88 12.73
N LYS A 177 8.02 -6.42 13.76
CA LYS A 177 9.11 -5.43 13.63
C LYS A 177 10.36 -5.82 14.41
N LYS A 178 11.52 -5.77 13.76
CA LYS A 178 12.84 -6.05 14.39
C LYS A 178 13.45 -4.82 15.04
N ALA A 179 13.46 -3.70 14.32
CA ALA A 179 14.07 -2.44 14.76
C ALA A 179 13.25 -1.23 14.31
N SER A 180 13.55 -0.06 14.86
CA SER A 180 13.10 1.23 14.32
C SER A 180 14.18 2.30 14.47
N PRO A 181 14.18 3.36 13.64
CA PRO A 181 15.12 4.47 13.77
C PRO A 181 15.10 5.12 15.16
N SER A 182 13.92 5.22 15.77
CA SER A 182 13.73 5.88 17.07
C SER A 182 14.11 5.05 18.29
N ARG A 183 14.15 3.71 18.18
CA ARG A 183 14.35 2.81 19.34
C ARG A 183 15.48 1.80 19.15
N GLY A 184 16.13 1.78 17.99
CA GLY A 184 17.13 0.77 17.66
C GLY A 184 16.52 -0.63 17.53
N VAL A 185 17.25 -1.66 17.95
CA VAL A 185 16.77 -3.05 17.93
C VAL A 185 15.77 -3.25 19.07
N LEU A 186 14.54 -3.65 18.71
CA LEU A 186 13.47 -3.93 19.67
C LEU A 186 13.47 -5.37 20.15
N ARG A 187 13.97 -6.29 19.31
CA ARG A 187 14.03 -7.73 19.60
C ARG A 187 15.25 -8.32 18.92
N GLU A 188 16.24 -8.73 19.72
CA GLU A 188 17.49 -9.33 19.23
C GLU A 188 17.22 -10.67 18.54
N ASN A 189 16.50 -11.57 19.22
CA ASN A 189 16.05 -12.85 18.69
C ASN A 189 14.75 -12.66 17.89
N PHE A 190 14.92 -12.27 16.62
CA PHE A 190 13.82 -11.99 15.70
C PHE A 190 13.57 -13.17 14.76
N ASP A 191 12.53 -13.95 15.07
CA ASP A 191 11.92 -14.90 14.13
C ASP A 191 10.54 -14.34 13.68
N PRO A 192 10.40 -13.90 12.42
CA PRO A 192 9.15 -13.31 11.93
C PRO A 192 7.98 -14.31 11.92
N VAL A 193 8.25 -15.61 11.74
CA VAL A 193 7.24 -16.67 11.70
C VAL A 193 6.69 -16.95 13.08
N GLU A 194 7.57 -17.15 14.07
CA GLU A 194 7.15 -17.40 15.45
C GLU A 194 6.33 -16.22 16.01
N ILE A 195 6.78 -14.99 15.73
CA ILE A 195 6.07 -13.77 16.14
C ILE A 195 4.70 -13.69 15.46
N ALA A 196 4.62 -13.91 14.15
CA ALA A 196 3.37 -13.88 13.40
C ALA A 196 2.36 -14.91 13.90
N GLN A 197 2.80 -16.14 14.17
CA GLN A 197 1.95 -17.20 14.73
C GLN A 197 1.49 -16.85 16.15
N ALA A 198 2.34 -16.22 16.96
CA ALA A 198 1.96 -15.77 18.30
C ALA A 198 0.89 -14.67 18.23
N TYR A 199 1.01 -13.71 17.31
CA TYR A 199 0.00 -12.68 17.10
C TYR A 199 -1.32 -13.25 16.59
N GLU A 200 -1.28 -14.19 15.64
CA GLU A 200 -2.48 -14.87 15.16
C GLU A 200 -3.22 -15.59 16.30
N ARG A 201 -2.50 -16.38 17.12
CA ARG A 201 -3.08 -17.03 18.30
C ARG A 201 -3.63 -16.02 19.32
N GLY A 202 -2.98 -14.86 19.45
CA GLY A 202 -3.41 -13.77 20.32
C GLY A 202 -4.63 -12.99 19.81
N GLY A 203 -5.18 -13.34 18.63
CA GLY A 203 -6.38 -12.71 18.08
C GLY A 203 -6.14 -11.52 17.16
N ALA A 204 -4.91 -11.33 16.65
CA ALA A 204 -4.65 -10.32 15.63
C ALA A 204 -5.53 -10.58 14.39
N ALA A 205 -6.24 -9.55 13.94
CA ALA A 205 -7.08 -9.63 12.76
C ALA A 205 -6.24 -9.66 11.47
N CYS A 206 -5.15 -8.88 11.47
CA CYS A 206 -4.20 -8.76 10.39
C CYS A 206 -2.78 -8.60 10.96
N LEU A 207 -1.77 -8.79 10.12
CA LEU A 207 -0.37 -8.55 10.49
C LEU A 207 0.21 -7.43 9.63
N SER A 208 0.99 -6.54 10.22
CA SER A 208 1.84 -5.57 9.54
C SER A 208 3.27 -6.08 9.56
N VAL A 209 3.92 -6.23 8.40
CA VAL A 209 5.28 -6.76 8.31
C VAL A 209 6.18 -5.69 7.72
N LEU A 210 7.20 -5.28 8.48
CA LEU A 210 8.19 -4.32 8.01
C LEU A 210 9.09 -4.97 6.97
N THR A 211 9.16 -4.36 5.78
CA THR A 211 10.00 -4.85 4.68
C THR A 211 11.21 -3.96 4.41
N ASP A 212 11.26 -2.76 4.97
CA ASP A 212 12.40 -1.85 4.81
C ASP A 212 13.65 -2.40 5.52
N GLN A 213 14.71 -2.63 4.74
CA GLN A 213 15.93 -3.24 5.24
C GLN A 213 16.82 -2.27 6.02
N LYS A 214 17.00 -1.05 5.52
CA LYS A 214 18.02 -0.12 6.03
C LYS A 214 17.66 0.44 7.42
N TYR A 215 16.40 0.82 7.61
CA TYR A 215 15.95 1.55 8.80
C TYR A 215 15.21 0.67 9.80
N PHE A 216 14.51 -0.37 9.32
CA PHE A 216 13.71 -1.26 10.17
C PHE A 216 14.29 -2.67 10.29
N LYS A 217 15.38 -2.98 9.57
CA LYS A 217 15.99 -4.32 9.49
C LYS A 217 14.97 -5.40 9.07
N GLY A 218 13.99 -5.00 8.27
CA GLY A 218 13.00 -5.87 7.64
C GLY A 218 13.51 -6.45 6.33
N CYS A 219 12.65 -7.21 5.67
CA CYS A 219 12.83 -7.65 4.28
C CYS A 219 11.50 -8.18 3.72
N PHE A 220 11.36 -8.16 2.40
CA PHE A 220 10.18 -8.72 1.72
C PHE A 220 10.04 -10.23 1.93
N GLU A 221 11.15 -10.94 2.14
CA GLU A 221 11.17 -12.38 2.40
C GLU A 221 10.41 -12.74 3.69
N ASN A 222 10.32 -11.83 4.66
CA ASN A 222 9.53 -12.06 5.88
C ASN A 222 8.05 -12.29 5.56
N LEU A 223 7.47 -11.57 4.58
CA LEU A 223 6.09 -11.79 4.13
C LEU A 223 5.93 -13.22 3.59
N GLU A 224 6.89 -13.65 2.77
CA GLU A 224 6.87 -14.95 2.12
C GLU A 224 7.02 -16.10 3.14
N LEU A 225 7.94 -15.94 4.10
CA LEU A 225 8.14 -16.88 5.20
C LEU A 225 6.88 -17.05 6.05
N ILE A 226 6.28 -15.93 6.49
CA ILE A 226 5.04 -15.93 7.28
C ILE A 226 3.91 -16.62 6.51
N ARG A 227 3.78 -16.31 5.22
CA ARG A 227 2.75 -16.94 4.37
C ARG A 227 2.96 -18.45 4.25
N LYS A 228 4.19 -18.89 3.98
CA LYS A 228 4.56 -20.32 3.84
C LYS A 228 4.38 -21.11 5.14
N ALA A 229 4.57 -20.47 6.28
CA ALA A 229 4.37 -21.06 7.59
C ALA A 229 2.89 -21.34 7.95
N GLY A 230 1.95 -20.97 7.08
CA GLY A 230 0.54 -21.34 7.22
C GLY A 230 -0.31 -20.36 8.02
N VAL A 231 0.27 -19.25 8.51
CA VAL A 231 -0.46 -18.13 9.14
C VAL A 231 -1.59 -17.70 8.22
N LYS A 232 -2.81 -17.54 8.75
CA LYS A 232 -4.06 -17.21 8.05
C LYS A 232 -4.38 -15.72 8.06
N CYS A 233 -3.90 -14.96 9.04
CA CYS A 233 -4.04 -13.49 9.04
C CYS A 233 -3.61 -12.88 7.68
N PRO A 234 -4.37 -11.90 7.15
CA PRO A 234 -3.92 -11.10 6.03
C PRO A 234 -2.67 -10.28 6.37
N LEU A 235 -1.80 -10.06 5.38
CA LEU A 235 -0.50 -9.39 5.57
C LEU A 235 -0.46 -8.00 4.92
N LEU A 236 -0.16 -6.98 5.70
CA LEU A 236 0.20 -5.65 5.23
C LEU A 236 1.72 -5.60 5.00
N CYS A 237 2.11 -5.22 3.78
CA CYS A 237 3.48 -4.81 3.46
C CYS A 237 3.69 -3.37 3.97
N LYS A 238 4.31 -3.23 5.15
CA LYS A 238 4.64 -1.92 5.72
C LYS A 238 5.99 -1.47 5.18
N GLU A 239 5.92 -0.65 4.14
CA GLU A 239 7.04 -0.20 3.32
C GLU A 239 6.83 1.27 2.93
N PHE A 240 7.91 1.98 2.57
CA PHE A 240 7.83 3.29 1.95
C PHE A 240 7.59 3.12 0.45
N ILE A 241 6.32 3.06 0.04
CA ILE A 241 5.95 2.86 -1.36
C ILE A 241 5.98 4.18 -2.12
N ILE A 242 6.83 4.22 -3.16
CA ILE A 242 7.02 5.37 -4.05
C ILE A 242 6.94 5.00 -5.54
N ASP A 243 6.90 3.71 -5.87
CA ASP A 243 6.81 3.20 -7.24
C ASP A 243 5.85 2.00 -7.33
N ALA A 244 5.12 1.91 -8.44
CA ALA A 244 4.21 0.81 -8.71
C ALA A 244 4.90 -0.56 -8.67
N TRP A 245 6.17 -0.66 -9.03
CA TRP A 245 6.97 -1.89 -8.95
C TRP A 245 6.87 -2.54 -7.56
N GLN A 246 6.91 -1.73 -6.49
CA GLN A 246 6.81 -2.23 -5.12
C GLN A 246 5.46 -2.89 -4.83
N LEU A 247 4.36 -2.43 -5.46
CA LEU A 247 3.04 -3.05 -5.32
C LEU A 247 3.01 -4.46 -5.91
N TYR A 248 3.57 -4.62 -7.11
CA TYR A 248 3.70 -5.94 -7.73
C TYR A 248 4.62 -6.84 -6.90
N TYR A 249 5.74 -6.29 -6.42
CA TYR A 249 6.69 -7.05 -5.62
C TYR A 249 6.09 -7.51 -4.28
N ALA A 250 5.40 -6.62 -3.57
CA ALA A 250 4.66 -6.96 -2.35
C ALA A 250 3.62 -8.06 -2.61
N ARG A 251 2.85 -7.95 -3.70
CA ARG A 251 1.82 -8.93 -4.04
C ARG A 251 2.39 -10.33 -4.29
N ILE A 252 3.49 -10.44 -5.04
CA ILE A 252 4.13 -11.75 -5.31
C ILE A 252 4.74 -12.35 -4.04
N LYS A 253 5.20 -11.50 -3.11
CA LYS A 253 5.72 -11.91 -1.80
C LYS A 253 4.61 -12.27 -0.81
N GLY A 254 3.35 -12.12 -1.23
CA GLY A 254 2.20 -12.53 -0.47
C GLY A 254 1.63 -11.45 0.44
N ALA A 255 1.79 -10.17 0.12
CA ALA A 255 0.98 -9.13 0.75
C ALA A 255 -0.49 -9.21 0.31
N ASP A 256 -1.39 -8.85 1.23
CA ASP A 256 -2.83 -8.63 1.03
C ASP A 256 -3.18 -7.13 1.12
N ALA A 257 -2.31 -6.34 1.74
CA ALA A 257 -2.42 -4.89 1.81
C ALA A 257 -1.05 -4.21 1.68
N VAL A 258 -1.07 -2.93 1.35
CA VAL A 258 0.11 -2.07 1.24
C VAL A 258 -0.13 -0.74 1.94
N LEU A 259 0.95 -0.11 2.38
CA LEU A 259 0.96 1.24 2.94
C LEU A 259 1.19 2.29 1.84
N LEU A 260 0.35 3.32 1.79
CA LEU A 260 0.55 4.51 0.98
C LEU A 260 0.59 5.73 1.91
N ILE A 261 1.62 6.57 1.83
CA ILE A 261 1.83 7.67 2.79
C ILE A 261 1.48 9.00 2.13
N ALA A 262 0.45 9.69 2.61
CA ALA A 262 -0.03 10.95 2.03
C ALA A 262 0.99 12.11 2.17
N ALA A 263 1.84 12.03 3.19
CA ALA A 263 2.99 12.93 3.40
C ALA A 263 4.09 12.78 2.33
N VAL A 264 4.06 11.71 1.52
CA VAL A 264 5.09 11.40 0.50
C VAL A 264 4.50 11.40 -0.91
N LEU A 265 3.26 10.93 -1.05
CA LEU A 265 2.65 10.69 -2.36
C LEU A 265 1.69 11.81 -2.77
N PRO A 266 1.86 12.40 -3.97
CA PRO A 266 0.87 13.26 -4.59
C PRO A 266 -0.47 12.55 -4.81
N ASP A 267 -1.56 13.32 -4.89
CA ASP A 267 -2.91 12.75 -5.05
C ASP A 267 -3.04 11.89 -6.32
N LEU A 268 -2.33 12.26 -7.39
CA LEU A 268 -2.32 11.52 -8.65
C LEU A 268 -1.67 10.14 -8.46
N ASP A 269 -0.57 10.08 -7.70
CA ASP A 269 0.13 8.83 -7.40
C ASP A 269 -0.74 7.93 -6.53
N ILE A 270 -1.37 8.47 -5.47
CA ILE A 270 -2.30 7.71 -4.62
C ILE A 270 -3.46 7.15 -5.47
N LYS A 271 -4.08 7.99 -6.32
CA LYS A 271 -5.15 7.56 -7.25
C LYS A 271 -4.70 6.43 -8.17
N TYR A 272 -3.50 6.53 -8.73
CA TYR A 272 -2.95 5.51 -9.62
C TYR A 272 -2.61 4.21 -8.87
N MET A 273 -1.98 4.31 -7.70
CA MET A 273 -1.62 3.18 -6.86
C MET A 273 -2.85 2.44 -6.35
N ILE A 274 -3.92 3.13 -5.95
CA ILE A 274 -5.20 2.49 -5.58
C ILE A 274 -5.77 1.66 -6.72
N LYS A 275 -5.72 2.17 -7.96
CA LYS A 275 -6.16 1.42 -9.14
C LYS A 275 -5.33 0.15 -9.34
N ILE A 276 -4.01 0.24 -9.17
CA ILE A 276 -3.13 -0.93 -9.24
C ILE A 276 -3.45 -1.91 -8.10
N CYS A 277 -3.62 -1.44 -6.87
CA CYS A 277 -3.98 -2.27 -5.73
C CYS A 277 -5.26 -3.07 -6.02
N LYS A 278 -6.29 -2.43 -6.58
CA LYS A 278 -7.53 -3.10 -7.00
C LYS A 278 -7.28 -4.20 -8.05
N ILE A 279 -6.44 -3.94 -9.04
CA ILE A 279 -6.06 -4.94 -10.06
C ILE A 279 -5.32 -6.13 -9.43
N LEU A 280 -4.44 -5.85 -8.47
CA LEU A 280 -3.63 -6.87 -7.78
C LEU A 280 -4.38 -7.60 -6.66
N GLY A 281 -5.56 -7.12 -6.28
CA GLY A 281 -6.33 -7.60 -5.12
C GLY A 281 -5.68 -7.24 -3.78
N LEU A 282 -4.98 -6.11 -3.72
CA LEU A 282 -4.41 -5.54 -2.50
C LEU A 282 -5.37 -4.49 -1.91
N ALA A 283 -5.50 -4.44 -0.59
CA ALA A 283 -6.02 -3.27 0.10
C ALA A 283 -4.94 -2.18 0.19
N ALA A 284 -5.34 -0.91 0.19
CA ALA A 284 -4.44 0.22 0.39
C ALA A 284 -4.78 0.90 1.72
N LEU A 285 -3.86 0.80 2.70
CA LEU A 285 -3.90 1.60 3.92
C LEU A 285 -3.25 2.94 3.61
N VAL A 286 -4.06 4.00 3.52
CA VAL A 286 -3.55 5.35 3.25
C VAL A 286 -3.29 6.08 4.57
N GLU A 287 -2.02 6.30 4.89
CA GLU A 287 -1.56 6.92 6.13
C GLU A 287 -1.56 8.45 6.02
N VAL A 288 -2.15 9.12 7.01
CA VAL A 288 -2.24 10.58 7.15
C VAL A 288 -1.80 11.00 8.56
N HIS A 289 -1.30 12.22 8.68
CA HIS A 289 -0.79 12.79 9.93
C HIS A 289 -1.54 14.04 10.36
N ASP A 290 -1.97 14.87 9.40
CA ASP A 290 -2.59 16.17 9.66
C ASP A 290 -3.88 16.38 8.86
N GLU A 291 -4.55 17.49 9.14
CA GLU A 291 -5.80 17.89 8.50
C GLU A 291 -5.69 17.99 6.97
N LYS A 292 -4.57 18.50 6.45
CA LYS A 292 -4.40 18.75 5.01
C LYS A 292 -4.22 17.43 4.27
N GLU A 293 -3.43 16.53 4.82
CA GLU A 293 -3.28 15.16 4.32
C GLU A 293 -4.62 14.43 4.34
N PHE A 294 -5.37 14.55 5.44
CA PHE A 294 -6.69 13.95 5.55
C PHE A 294 -7.65 14.48 4.49
N ASP A 295 -7.76 15.80 4.34
CA ASP A 295 -8.65 16.45 3.37
C ASP A 295 -8.33 16.02 1.94
N ARG A 296 -7.04 15.94 1.58
CA ARG A 296 -6.58 15.41 0.29
C ARG A 296 -7.04 13.98 0.08
N VAL A 297 -6.81 13.10 1.06
CA VAL A 297 -7.17 11.68 0.96
C VAL A 297 -8.70 11.50 0.86
N LEU A 298 -9.50 12.29 1.58
CA LEU A 298 -10.97 12.25 1.43
C LEU A 298 -11.45 12.74 0.05
N GLY A 299 -10.68 13.57 -0.64
CA GLY A 299 -10.93 13.97 -2.02
C GLY A 299 -10.67 12.86 -3.05
N ILE A 300 -10.10 11.73 -2.66
CA ILE A 300 -9.76 10.62 -3.56
C ILE A 300 -10.86 9.55 -3.53
N GLU A 301 -11.37 9.21 -4.71
CA GLU A 301 -12.36 8.15 -4.87
C GLU A 301 -11.76 6.76 -4.64
N GLY A 302 -12.54 5.89 -4.00
CA GLY A 302 -12.19 4.48 -3.82
C GLY A 302 -11.23 4.20 -2.66
N ILE A 303 -11.05 5.17 -1.75
CA ILE A 303 -10.43 4.97 -0.44
C ILE A 303 -11.39 4.18 0.45
N GLU A 304 -10.89 3.10 1.06
CA GLU A 304 -11.67 2.22 1.95
C GLU A 304 -11.04 2.09 3.34
N LEU A 305 -9.75 2.42 3.47
CA LEU A 305 -8.95 2.22 4.67
C LEU A 305 -7.96 3.40 4.84
N ILE A 306 -8.09 4.16 5.93
CA ILE A 306 -7.23 5.30 6.26
C ILE A 306 -6.58 5.06 7.63
N GLY A 307 -5.28 5.26 7.71
CA GLY A 307 -4.51 5.21 8.95
C GLY A 307 -4.19 6.60 9.45
N ILE A 308 -4.51 6.90 10.71
CA ILE A 308 -4.07 8.13 11.39
C ILE A 308 -2.82 7.79 12.18
N ASN A 309 -1.68 8.30 11.74
CA ASN A 309 -0.43 8.13 12.46
C ASN A 309 -0.26 9.25 13.49
N ASN A 310 -0.42 8.89 14.76
CA ASN A 310 -0.33 9.83 15.87
C ASN A 310 1.12 10.27 16.19
N ARG A 311 2.11 9.75 15.46
CA ARG A 311 3.52 10.13 15.61
C ARG A 311 3.87 11.23 14.61
N ASN A 312 4.36 12.36 15.11
CA ASN A 312 4.98 13.37 14.28
C ASN A 312 6.33 12.84 13.76
N LEU A 313 6.54 12.84 12.44
CA LEU A 313 7.76 12.28 11.83
C LEU A 313 8.97 13.24 11.84
N GLU A 314 8.76 14.51 12.20
CA GLU A 314 9.82 15.50 12.42
C GLU A 314 10.31 15.47 13.87
N THR A 315 9.39 15.41 14.85
CA THR A 315 9.74 15.47 16.30
C THR A 315 9.73 14.11 17.01
N PHE A 316 9.16 13.07 16.39
CA PHE A 316 8.85 11.75 16.99
C PHE A 316 7.89 11.76 18.18
N GLU A 317 7.36 12.92 18.55
CA GLU A 317 6.32 13.05 19.56
C GLU A 317 5.06 12.30 19.13
N VAL A 318 4.36 11.73 20.11
CA VAL A 318 3.16 10.93 19.85
C VAL A 318 2.01 11.51 20.64
N ASP A 319 0.93 11.87 19.94
CA ASP A 319 -0.29 12.41 20.53
C ASP A 319 -1.53 11.73 19.94
N ILE A 320 -2.15 10.84 20.72
CA ILE A 320 -3.37 10.13 20.31
C ILE A 320 -4.59 11.05 20.20
N ALA A 321 -4.55 12.27 20.77
CA ALA A 321 -5.62 13.26 20.61
C ALA A 321 -5.77 13.71 19.15
N ASN A 322 -4.71 13.58 18.34
CA ASN A 322 -4.75 13.85 16.91
C ASN A 322 -5.82 13.01 16.19
N THR A 323 -5.98 11.75 16.58
CA THR A 323 -7.03 10.86 16.04
C THR A 323 -8.43 11.46 16.21
N LYS A 324 -8.74 11.96 17.41
CA LYS A 324 -10.03 12.58 17.70
C LYS A 324 -10.20 13.88 16.92
N LYS A 325 -9.20 14.75 16.96
CA LYS A 325 -9.16 16.02 16.22
C LYS A 325 -9.46 15.85 14.73
N LEU A 326 -8.87 14.83 14.09
CA LEU A 326 -9.03 14.57 12.66
C LEU A 326 -10.39 13.95 12.31
N LEU A 327 -11.01 13.21 13.23
CA LEU A 327 -12.32 12.58 13.03
C LEU A 327 -13.50 13.46 13.49
N GLU A 328 -13.24 14.62 14.07
CA GLU A 328 -14.28 15.58 14.43
C GLU A 328 -14.90 16.28 13.20
N GLY A 329 -16.14 16.73 13.35
CA GLY A 329 -16.86 17.52 12.34
C GLY A 329 -17.14 16.78 11.03
N GLU A 330 -16.93 17.48 9.91
CA GLU A 330 -17.31 16.99 8.57
C GLU A 330 -16.47 15.79 8.12
N ARG A 331 -15.18 15.72 8.50
CA ARG A 331 -14.31 14.59 8.14
C ARG A 331 -14.87 13.27 8.66
N GLY A 332 -15.21 13.21 9.95
CA GLY A 332 -15.82 12.03 10.54
C GLY A 332 -17.19 11.68 9.95
N LYS A 333 -17.96 12.68 9.54
CA LYS A 333 -19.23 12.46 8.83
C LYS A 333 -19.02 11.81 7.47
N ILE A 334 -18.10 12.34 6.65
CA ILE A 334 -17.74 11.76 5.34
C ILE A 334 -17.22 10.32 5.51
N VAL A 335 -16.34 10.08 6.49
CA VAL A 335 -15.82 8.75 6.81
C VAL A 335 -16.95 7.76 7.08
N ARG A 336 -17.95 8.15 7.88
CA ARG A 336 -19.12 7.32 8.18
C ARG A 336 -20.00 7.07 6.95
N GLU A 337 -20.33 8.12 6.19
CA GLU A 337 -21.17 8.01 4.99
C GLU A 337 -20.56 7.11 3.92
N ARG A 338 -19.23 7.17 3.77
CA ARG A 338 -18.49 6.34 2.81
C ARG A 338 -18.06 4.99 3.39
N ASN A 339 -18.38 4.72 4.66
CA ASN A 339 -18.03 3.48 5.36
C ASN A 339 -16.51 3.15 5.30
N ILE A 340 -15.67 4.19 5.39
CA ILE A 340 -14.21 4.07 5.44
C ILE A 340 -13.81 3.51 6.80
N ILE A 341 -12.91 2.52 6.82
CA ILE A 341 -12.34 2.01 8.06
C ILE A 341 -11.19 2.92 8.48
N MET A 342 -11.32 3.49 9.68
CA MET A 342 -10.25 4.25 10.31
C MET A 342 -9.37 3.33 11.16
N VAL A 343 -8.06 3.44 10.94
CA VAL A 343 -7.02 2.76 11.69
C VAL A 343 -6.29 3.77 12.58
N GLY A 344 -6.26 3.55 13.89
CA GLY A 344 -5.41 4.34 14.80
C GLY A 344 -4.01 3.75 14.86
N GLU A 345 -2.98 4.55 14.59
CA GLU A 345 -1.58 4.10 14.59
C GLU A 345 -0.72 4.91 15.56
N SER A 346 0.30 4.26 16.13
CA SER A 346 1.23 4.84 17.12
C SER A 346 0.55 5.26 18.45
N GLY A 347 1.29 5.12 19.56
CA GLY A 347 0.85 5.68 20.85
C GLY A 347 -0.14 4.85 21.68
N LEU A 348 -0.44 3.62 21.26
CA LEU A 348 -1.42 2.76 21.92
C LEU A 348 -0.72 1.73 22.82
N PHE A 349 -0.78 1.94 24.14
CA PHE A 349 -0.08 1.12 25.13
C PHE A 349 -1.01 0.46 26.15
N THR A 350 -2.21 1.02 26.35
CA THR A 350 -3.13 0.62 27.40
C THR A 350 -4.57 0.44 26.87
N PRO A 351 -5.43 -0.27 27.61
CA PRO A 351 -6.85 -0.38 27.27
C PRO A 351 -7.56 0.98 27.18
N ASN A 352 -7.13 1.96 27.98
CA ASN A 352 -7.69 3.32 27.93
C ASN A 352 -7.35 4.01 26.61
N ASP A 353 -6.16 3.78 26.05
CA ASP A 353 -5.78 4.34 24.75
C ASP A 353 -6.65 3.74 23.64
N ILE A 354 -6.91 2.42 23.70
CA ILE A 354 -7.80 1.72 22.76
C ILE A 354 -9.23 2.26 22.86
N ALA A 355 -9.76 2.42 24.09
CA ALA A 355 -11.08 2.98 24.31
C ALA A 355 -11.18 4.42 23.77
N TYR A 356 -10.16 5.24 24.01
CA TYR A 356 -10.10 6.63 23.56
C TYR A 356 -10.22 6.74 22.03
N VAL A 357 -9.43 5.98 21.27
CA VAL A 357 -9.50 6.02 19.80
C VAL A 357 -10.77 5.36 19.28
N GLN A 358 -11.27 4.32 19.95
CA GLN A 358 -12.54 3.68 19.61
C GLN A 358 -13.71 4.67 19.73
N GLU A 359 -13.76 5.46 20.80
CA GLU A 359 -14.79 6.50 21.01
C GLU A 359 -14.74 7.58 19.92
N ALA A 360 -13.56 7.86 19.35
CA ALA A 360 -13.41 8.74 18.19
C ALA A 360 -13.95 8.14 16.88
N GLY A 361 -14.29 6.85 16.86
CA GLY A 361 -14.82 6.15 15.69
C GLY A 361 -13.82 5.24 14.97
N VAL A 362 -12.65 5.00 15.56
CA VAL A 362 -11.66 4.06 15.03
C VAL A 362 -12.16 2.62 15.12
N LYS A 363 -12.04 1.87 14.03
CA LYS A 363 -12.50 0.46 13.92
C LYS A 363 -11.36 -0.55 13.84
N ALA A 364 -10.12 -0.09 13.69
CA ALA A 364 -8.94 -0.93 13.70
C ALA A 364 -7.75 -0.17 14.32
N VAL A 365 -6.76 -0.89 14.83
CA VAL A 365 -5.55 -0.28 15.39
C VAL A 365 -4.31 -0.99 14.88
N LEU A 366 -3.25 -0.25 14.57
CA LEU A 366 -1.95 -0.81 14.20
C LEU A 366 -0.97 -0.64 15.34
N VAL A 367 -0.51 -1.77 15.90
CA VAL A 367 0.28 -1.77 17.12
C VAL A 367 1.47 -2.70 17.01
N GLY A 368 2.65 -2.16 17.30
CA GLY A 368 3.92 -2.90 17.35
C GLY A 368 4.63 -2.74 18.69
N GLU A 369 5.04 -1.52 19.03
CA GLU A 369 6.00 -1.28 20.13
C GLU A 369 5.53 -1.82 21.49
N SER A 370 4.25 -1.68 21.84
CA SER A 370 3.72 -2.14 23.13
C SER A 370 3.69 -3.66 23.26
N ILE A 371 3.56 -4.39 22.14
CA ILE A 371 3.39 -5.85 22.13
C ILE A 371 4.73 -6.56 21.86
N VAL A 372 5.56 -6.03 20.95
CA VAL A 372 6.86 -6.64 20.55
C VAL A 372 7.82 -6.81 21.73
N LYS A 373 7.76 -5.90 22.73
CA LYS A 373 8.63 -5.93 23.93
C LYS A 373 8.26 -7.03 24.93
N GLN A 374 7.08 -7.64 24.80
CA GLN A 374 6.65 -8.69 25.71
C GLN A 374 7.26 -10.03 25.32
N ASN A 375 7.72 -10.80 26.31
CA ASN A 375 8.22 -12.16 26.10
C ASN A 375 7.14 -13.07 25.49
N ASP A 376 5.89 -12.86 25.91
CA ASP A 376 4.70 -13.52 25.37
C ASP A 376 3.82 -12.47 24.64
N PRO A 377 3.87 -12.43 23.31
CA PRO A 377 3.06 -11.52 22.51
C PRO A 377 1.55 -11.63 22.76
N GLY A 378 1.05 -12.85 23.07
CA GLY A 378 -0.37 -13.08 23.35
C GLY A 378 -0.81 -12.35 24.61
N LYS A 379 -0.02 -12.45 25.69
CA LYS A 379 -0.27 -11.67 26.92
C LYS A 379 -0.20 -10.16 26.66
N GLY A 380 0.74 -9.72 25.82
CA GLY A 380 0.83 -8.31 25.42
C GLY A 380 -0.46 -7.81 24.76
N ILE A 381 -1.07 -8.63 23.89
CA ILE A 381 -2.37 -8.30 23.27
C ILE A 381 -3.49 -8.25 24.33
N THR A 382 -3.58 -9.26 25.20
CA THR A 382 -4.59 -9.28 26.27
C THR A 382 -4.46 -8.07 27.20
N SER A 383 -3.25 -7.68 27.57
CA SER A 383 -3.00 -6.49 28.38
C SER A 383 -3.37 -5.20 27.67
N LEU A 384 -3.10 -5.09 26.36
CA LEU A 384 -3.46 -3.92 25.56
C LEU A 384 -4.97 -3.72 25.45
N PHE A 385 -5.75 -4.80 25.29
CA PHE A 385 -7.20 -4.74 25.14
C PHE A 385 -7.96 -4.89 26.48
N GLY A 386 -7.27 -5.27 27.56
CA GLY A 386 -7.87 -5.54 28.87
C GLY A 386 -8.70 -6.83 28.93
N LYS A 387 -8.75 -7.61 27.85
CA LYS A 387 -9.46 -8.90 27.74
C LYS A 387 -8.88 -9.72 26.59
N ASP A 388 -9.22 -11.01 26.57
CA ASP A 388 -8.86 -11.90 25.46
C ASP A 388 -9.72 -11.58 24.22
N ILE A 389 -9.06 -11.45 23.06
CA ILE A 389 -9.67 -11.17 21.76
C ILE A 389 -9.41 -12.29 20.74
N SER A 390 -8.80 -13.39 21.16
CA SER A 390 -8.51 -14.57 20.34
C SER A 390 -9.77 -15.16 19.69
N LEU A 391 -9.57 -15.92 18.61
CA LEU A 391 -10.63 -16.69 17.99
C LEU A 391 -10.77 -17.99 18.83
N SER A 392 -11.90 -18.11 19.54
CA SER A 392 -12.25 -19.29 20.34
C SER A 392 -12.41 -20.55 19.50
#